data_AF-A0A2P5Y6E3-F1
#
_entry.id   AF-A0A2P5Y6E3-F1
#
_cell.length_a   1.000
_cell.length_b   1.000
_cell.length_c   1.000
_cell.angle_alpha   90.00
_cell.angle_beta   90.00
_cell.angle_gamma   90.00
#
_symmetry.space_group_name_H-M   'P 1'
#
loop_
_entity.id
_entity.type
_entity.pdbx_description
1 polymer ?
#
loop_
_entity_poly.entity_id
_entity_poly.type
_entity_poly.pdbx_seq_one_letter_code
_entity_poly.pdbx_strand_id
1 'polypeptide(L)'
;MASHQTYRTMLNNVPSARLDNCTTSENGGTHRGRGRTLLTDLYNLNSVEHVKVTRNSHGQPVGQEARLLAGYSGIIARNANMLHIKYESWHNMPDSNKNQALSNIKERFALEVSDAYIKKALGKKWRDHKSILKKEYFKKPISLEEKLQNIPPGMLRYQWEDAVRFWNSKKERKPRLVKKLDAFSFLTLRTGKKDGTPMTSEAAEIMEKLKDKKVEYEATASTDSSVNFEDIDNRIINEVLGPERYGQVRFQGSGVNPTQYFGSTSHQYMPSGSQSQAEVQRLKDQIRCNIHIAKLGKLAAFFKKAPLKVLVFSGATYSERR
;
A
#
# COMPACT_ATOMS: atom_id res chain seq x y z
N MET A 1 -3.03 29.42 48.61
CA MET A 1 -4.39 29.05 48.16
C MET A 1 -5.08 30.11 47.29
N ALA A 2 -4.45 31.27 46.98
CA ALA A 2 -5.06 32.32 46.16
C ALA A 2 -5.00 32.08 44.62
N SER A 3 -4.14 31.18 44.13
CA SER A 3 -3.97 30.93 42.68
C SER A 3 -5.18 30.23 42.04
N HIS A 4 -5.82 29.29 42.74
CA HIS A 4 -6.91 28.47 42.17
C HIS A 4 -8.24 29.25 42.00
N GLN A 5 -8.45 30.32 42.78
CA GLN A 5 -9.61 31.21 42.65
C GLN A 5 -9.50 32.07 41.38
N THR A 6 -8.30 32.58 41.07
CA THR A 6 -8.06 33.49 39.93
C THR A 6 -8.32 32.79 38.59
N TYR A 7 -7.95 31.51 38.44
CA TYR A 7 -8.26 30.72 37.24
C TYR A 7 -9.75 30.41 37.09
N ARG A 8 -10.48 30.21 38.21
CA ARG A 8 -11.94 30.00 38.18
C ARG A 8 -12.70 31.26 37.77
N THR A 9 -12.22 32.43 38.19
CA THR A 9 -12.82 33.73 37.83
C THR A 9 -12.54 34.12 36.38
N MET A 10 -11.37 33.79 35.83
CA MET A 10 -11.06 34.04 34.40
C MET A 10 -11.85 33.13 33.44
N LEU A 11 -12.22 31.91 33.86
CA LEU A 11 -13.10 31.03 33.08
C LEU A 11 -14.58 31.46 33.11
N ASN A 12 -15.02 32.16 34.17
CA ASN A 12 -16.41 32.61 34.33
C ASN A 12 -16.74 33.93 33.59
N ASN A 13 -15.73 34.68 33.14
CA ASN A 13 -15.91 35.95 32.41
C ASN A 13 -15.80 35.80 30.88
N VAL A 14 -15.76 34.56 30.37
CA VAL A 14 -16.06 34.32 28.95
C VAL A 14 -17.58 34.45 28.80
N PRO A 15 -18.11 35.29 27.90
CA PRO A 15 -19.54 35.36 27.66
C PRO A 15 -20.06 33.95 27.35
N SER A 16 -20.87 33.41 28.26
CA SER A 16 -21.64 32.20 28.04
C SER A 16 -22.64 32.51 26.93
N ALA A 17 -22.25 32.22 25.69
CA ALA A 17 -23.21 32.08 24.61
C ALA A 17 -24.09 30.88 24.98
N ARG A 18 -25.28 31.21 25.48
CA ARG A 18 -26.36 30.30 25.83
C ARG A 18 -26.49 29.20 24.78
N LEU A 19 -26.38 27.96 25.22
CA LEU A 19 -26.96 26.82 24.52
C LEU A 19 -28.47 26.87 24.80
N ASP A 20 -29.18 27.70 24.05
CA ASP A 20 -30.64 27.63 23.96
C ASP A 20 -30.99 26.58 22.90
N ASN A 21 -31.76 25.59 23.31
CA ASN A 21 -32.31 24.51 22.48
C ASN A 21 -33.11 25.07 21.29
N CYS A 22 -32.97 24.50 20.08
CA CYS A 22 -34.13 24.19 19.23
C CYS A 22 -33.78 23.38 17.98
N THR A 23 -34.53 22.28 17.82
CA THR A 23 -35.16 21.74 16.59
C THR A 23 -34.33 21.45 15.32
N THR A 24 -34.58 20.24 14.82
CA THR A 24 -34.40 19.82 13.42
C THR A 24 -34.92 20.87 12.43
N SER A 25 -34.03 21.33 11.56
CA SER A 25 -34.36 21.82 10.22
C SER A 25 -33.15 21.62 9.31
N GLU A 26 -33.40 20.97 8.18
CA GLU A 26 -32.52 20.83 7.03
C GLU A 26 -32.01 22.21 6.58
N ASN A 27 -30.74 22.31 6.19
CA ASN A 27 -30.24 23.08 5.03
C ASN A 27 -28.69 23.07 4.99
N GLY A 28 -28.14 22.72 3.83
CA GLY A 28 -26.71 22.49 3.60
C GLY A 28 -25.86 23.76 3.71
N GLY A 29 -25.03 23.83 4.75
CA GLY A 29 -23.93 24.79 4.87
C GLY A 29 -22.61 24.04 5.02
N THR A 30 -21.64 24.32 4.16
CA THR A 30 -20.26 23.83 4.34
C THR A 30 -19.70 24.40 5.64
N HIS A 31 -19.57 23.56 6.66
CA HIS A 31 -19.00 23.97 7.93
C HIS A 31 -17.58 24.51 7.70
N ARG A 32 -17.37 25.81 8.02
CA ARG A 32 -16.03 26.40 8.07
C ARG A 32 -15.19 25.60 9.06
N GLY A 33 -14.09 25.01 8.58
CA GLY A 33 -13.18 24.26 9.42
C GLY A 33 -12.63 25.11 10.57
N ARG A 34 -12.39 24.50 11.72
CA ARG A 34 -11.78 25.16 12.88
C ARG A 34 -10.39 25.70 12.48
N GLY A 35 -10.18 27.01 12.62
CA GLY A 35 -8.92 27.68 12.28
C GLY A 35 -7.72 27.24 13.13
N ARG A 36 -6.55 27.75 12.78
CA ARG A 36 -5.27 27.46 13.46
C ARG A 36 -5.31 27.94 14.92
N THR A 37 -5.06 27.04 15.88
CA THR A 37 -4.84 27.44 17.28
C THR A 37 -3.50 28.15 17.43
N LEU A 38 -3.51 29.36 18.00
CA LEU A 38 -2.32 30.21 18.17
C LEU A 38 -1.77 30.23 19.61
N LEU A 39 -2.58 29.86 20.62
CA LEU A 39 -2.22 29.85 22.06
C LEU A 39 -1.29 31.01 22.46
N THR A 40 -1.62 32.25 22.06
CA THR A 40 -0.82 33.46 22.31
C THR A 40 -0.58 33.70 23.80
N ASP A 41 -1.57 33.37 24.64
CA ASP A 41 -1.48 33.54 26.09
C ASP A 41 -0.37 32.67 26.70
N LEU A 42 -0.05 31.51 26.10
CA LEU A 42 1.06 30.67 26.55
C LEU A 42 2.43 31.29 26.27
N TYR A 43 2.55 32.13 25.24
CA TYR A 43 3.80 32.83 24.94
C TYR A 43 4.07 33.96 25.92
N ASN A 44 3.00 34.56 26.47
CA ASN A 44 3.06 35.66 27.44
C ASN A 44 3.10 35.18 28.90
N LEU A 45 3.06 33.86 29.15
CA LEU A 45 3.23 33.31 30.49
C LEU A 45 4.64 33.62 31.02
N ASN A 46 4.68 34.12 32.26
CA ASN A 46 5.91 34.39 33.00
C ASN A 46 6.64 33.06 33.25
N SER A 47 7.98 33.02 33.15
CA SER A 47 8.79 31.78 33.23
C SER A 47 8.67 31.01 34.55
N VAL A 48 8.04 31.61 35.57
CA VAL A 48 7.85 31.02 36.89
C VAL A 48 6.56 30.18 36.97
N GLU A 49 5.54 30.49 36.13
CA GLU A 49 4.22 29.86 36.21
C GLU A 49 4.06 28.77 35.15
N HIS A 50 4.19 27.51 35.58
CA HIS A 50 4.10 26.34 34.70
C HIS A 50 2.70 25.72 34.74
N VAL A 51 2.13 25.43 33.57
CA VAL A 51 0.87 24.70 33.48
C VAL A 51 1.09 23.25 33.91
N LYS A 52 0.52 22.84 35.04
CA LYS A 52 0.65 21.47 35.54
C LYS A 52 -0.18 20.50 34.70
N VAL A 53 0.47 19.49 34.12
CA VAL A 53 -0.19 18.43 33.35
C VAL A 53 -0.08 17.11 34.10
N THR A 54 -1.22 16.60 34.55
CA THR A 54 -1.30 15.34 35.29
C THR A 54 -1.41 14.14 34.36
N ARG A 55 -0.99 12.97 34.85
CA ARG A 55 -1.08 11.70 34.10
C ARG A 55 -2.16 10.77 34.65
N ASN A 56 -2.71 9.92 33.78
CA ASN A 56 -3.52 8.77 34.20
C ASN A 56 -2.64 7.55 34.54
N SER A 57 -3.28 6.44 34.93
CA SER A 57 -2.63 5.15 35.22
C SER A 57 -1.83 4.57 34.05
N HIS A 58 -2.15 4.96 32.81
CA HIS A 58 -1.44 4.53 31.60
C HIS A 58 -0.30 5.50 31.20
N GLY A 59 0.01 6.49 32.03
CA GLY A 59 1.04 7.49 31.76
C GLY A 59 0.68 8.52 30.69
N GLN A 60 -0.60 8.67 30.36
CA GLN A 60 -1.10 9.63 29.37
C GLN A 60 -1.58 10.91 30.05
N PRO A 61 -1.41 12.09 29.42
CA PRO A 61 -1.86 13.35 29.99
C PRO A 61 -3.40 13.42 29.97
N VAL A 62 -4.00 13.91 31.05
CA VAL A 62 -5.46 14.07 31.19
C VAL A 62 -5.83 15.50 31.62
N GLY A 63 -7.09 15.89 31.37
CA GLY A 63 -7.60 17.22 31.74
C GLY A 63 -7.59 18.26 30.61
N GLN A 64 -7.94 19.50 30.94
CA GLN A 64 -7.96 20.62 29.97
C GLN A 64 -6.54 21.07 29.62
N GLU A 65 -5.62 20.95 30.57
CA GLU A 65 -4.20 21.21 30.49
C GLU A 65 -3.52 20.28 29.49
N ALA A 66 -3.96 19.01 29.42
CA ALA A 66 -3.52 18.06 28.40
C ALA A 66 -3.90 18.52 26.97
N ARG A 67 -5.06 19.19 26.81
CA ARG A 67 -5.47 19.76 25.51
C ARG A 67 -4.60 20.96 25.14
N LEU A 68 -4.24 21.80 26.12
CA LEU A 68 -3.31 22.92 25.92
C LEU A 68 -1.92 22.40 25.50
N LEU A 69 -1.41 21.39 26.21
CA LEU A 69 -0.17 20.70 25.87
C LEU A 69 -0.21 20.15 24.43
N ALA A 70 -1.30 19.49 24.03
CA ALA A 70 -1.44 18.95 22.68
C ALA A 70 -1.47 20.05 21.60
N GLY A 71 -2.12 21.19 21.91
CA GLY A 71 -2.17 22.36 21.04
C GLY A 71 -0.78 23.00 20.87
N TYR A 72 -0.10 23.26 21.98
CA TYR A 72 1.25 23.82 22.01
C TYR A 72 2.28 22.90 21.34
N SER A 73 2.22 21.59 21.62
CA SER A 73 3.03 20.58 20.92
C SER A 73 2.83 20.64 19.41
N GLY A 74 1.60 20.93 18.95
CA GLY A 74 1.30 21.14 17.54
C GLY A 74 1.94 22.41 16.97
N ILE A 75 2.08 23.48 17.74
CA ILE A 75 2.80 24.70 17.33
C ILE A 75 4.29 24.40 17.20
N ILE A 76 4.87 23.79 18.24
CA ILE A 76 6.28 23.36 18.26
C ILE A 76 6.61 22.44 17.09
N ALA A 77 5.77 21.42 16.83
CA ALA A 77 5.94 20.48 15.71
C ALA A 77 5.96 21.14 14.32
N ARG A 78 5.40 22.34 14.19
CA ARG A 78 5.36 23.13 12.95
C ARG A 78 6.49 24.14 12.86
N ASN A 79 7.24 24.35 13.93
CA ASN A 79 8.37 25.28 13.92
C ASN A 79 9.53 24.67 13.12
N ALA A 80 9.67 25.12 11.87
CA ALA A 80 10.67 24.63 10.94
C ALA A 80 12.12 25.02 11.33
N ASN A 81 12.32 26.02 12.19
CA ASN A 81 13.66 26.37 12.73
C ASN A 81 14.16 25.34 13.74
N MET A 82 13.25 24.67 14.44
CA MET A 82 13.61 23.71 15.47
C MET A 82 13.44 22.27 14.97
N LEU A 83 12.38 21.99 14.23
CA LEU A 83 12.04 20.66 13.73
C LEU A 83 12.01 20.68 12.20
N HIS A 84 13.21 20.71 11.60
CA HIS A 84 13.36 20.94 10.18
C HIS A 84 12.65 19.87 9.34
N ILE A 85 11.92 20.31 8.32
CA ILE A 85 11.12 19.43 7.45
C ILE A 85 11.99 18.64 6.44
N LYS A 86 13.26 19.07 6.28
CA LYS A 86 14.25 18.42 5.42
C LYS A 86 14.54 16.98 5.80
N TYR A 87 14.46 16.61 7.09
CA TYR A 87 14.76 15.25 7.53
C TYR A 87 13.72 14.27 6.99
N GLU A 88 14.17 13.11 6.49
CA GLU A 88 13.29 12.13 5.86
C GLU A 88 12.26 11.56 6.86
N SER A 89 12.76 11.09 8.01
CA SER A 89 11.98 10.47 9.06
C SER A 89 12.21 11.17 10.39
N TRP A 90 11.29 10.99 11.35
CA TRP A 90 11.47 11.47 12.72
C TRP A 90 12.68 10.82 13.41
N HIS A 91 13.02 9.59 13.03
CA HIS A 91 14.19 8.88 13.57
C HIS A 91 15.51 9.51 13.10
N ASN A 92 15.53 10.07 11.88
CA ASN A 92 16.70 10.76 11.33
C ASN A 92 16.88 12.19 11.88
N MET A 93 15.89 12.69 12.62
CA MET A 93 16.00 14.01 13.24
C MET A 93 17.01 13.94 14.40
N PRO A 94 17.97 14.87 14.47
CA PRO A 94 18.96 14.87 15.55
C PRO A 94 18.29 14.97 16.92
N ASP A 95 18.86 14.28 17.91
CA ASP A 95 18.30 14.32 19.26
C ASP A 95 18.47 15.69 19.91
N SER A 96 19.45 16.50 19.50
CA SER A 96 19.57 17.91 19.90
C SER A 96 18.31 18.70 19.58
N ASN A 97 17.80 18.60 18.35
CA ASN A 97 16.55 19.25 17.92
C ASN A 97 15.34 18.72 18.72
N LYS A 98 15.25 17.40 18.93
CA LYS A 98 14.15 16.82 19.73
C LYS A 98 14.20 17.27 21.20
N ASN A 99 15.41 17.38 21.76
CA ASN A 99 15.63 17.83 23.13
C ASN A 99 15.34 19.31 23.26
N GLN A 100 15.74 20.15 22.31
CA GLN A 100 15.39 21.56 22.28
C GLN A 100 13.88 21.77 22.25
N ALA A 101 13.16 20.99 21.43
CA ALA A 101 11.70 21.03 21.37
C ALA A 101 11.05 20.59 22.69
N LEU A 102 11.61 19.57 23.34
CA LEU A 102 11.16 19.13 24.66
C LEU A 102 11.42 20.19 25.74
N SER A 103 12.59 20.84 25.75
CA SER A 103 12.92 21.91 26.69
C SER A 103 11.96 23.10 26.54
N ASN A 104 11.63 23.49 25.31
CA ASN A 104 10.63 24.53 25.03
C ASN A 104 9.22 24.20 25.56
N ILE A 105 8.89 22.91 25.70
CA ILE A 105 7.63 22.48 26.32
C ILE A 105 7.78 22.52 27.84
N LYS A 106 8.89 22.02 28.39
CA LYS A 106 9.14 22.01 29.84
C LYS A 106 9.23 23.41 30.45
N GLU A 107 9.64 24.40 29.68
CA GLU A 107 9.64 25.82 30.09
C GLU A 107 8.24 26.37 30.39
N ARG A 108 7.18 25.75 29.83
CA ARG A 108 5.79 26.24 30.00
C ARG A 108 4.88 25.26 30.72
N PHE A 109 5.30 24.01 30.84
CA PHE A 109 4.49 22.93 31.39
C PHE A 109 5.26 22.15 32.46
N ALA A 110 4.64 21.97 33.62
CA ALA A 110 5.11 21.04 34.64
C ALA A 110 4.50 19.66 34.35
N LEU A 111 5.29 18.78 33.73
CA LEU A 111 4.82 17.51 33.15
C LEU A 111 5.03 16.32 34.09
N GLU A 112 3.95 15.62 34.45
CA GLU A 112 4.03 14.31 35.13
C GLU A 112 4.22 13.13 34.14
N VAL A 113 4.03 13.40 32.84
CA VAL A 113 4.20 12.42 31.74
C VAL A 113 5.67 12.30 31.31
N SER A 114 6.04 11.15 30.74
CA SER A 114 7.43 10.89 30.38
C SER A 114 7.90 11.69 29.14
N ASP A 115 9.19 12.03 29.12
CA ASP A 115 9.84 12.67 27.97
C ASP A 115 9.70 11.86 26.69
N ALA A 116 9.75 10.52 26.80
CA ALA A 116 9.54 9.60 25.68
C ALA A 116 8.13 9.73 25.10
N TYR A 117 7.11 9.90 25.95
CA TYR A 117 5.74 10.15 25.51
C TYR A 117 5.64 11.45 24.72
N ILE A 118 6.19 12.55 25.26
CA ILE A 118 6.18 13.86 24.60
C ILE A 118 6.91 13.82 23.25
N LYS A 119 8.10 13.22 23.19
CA LYS A 119 8.86 13.05 21.94
C LYS A 119 8.08 12.21 20.91
N LYS A 120 7.37 11.17 21.34
CA LYS A 120 6.51 10.35 20.47
C LYS A 120 5.34 11.17 19.93
N ALA A 121 4.68 11.95 20.78
CA ALA A 121 3.56 12.82 20.40
C ALA A 121 4.02 13.93 19.43
N LEU A 122 5.15 14.59 19.72
CA LEU A 122 5.80 15.56 18.83
C LEU A 122 6.10 14.94 17.47
N GLY A 123 6.72 13.76 17.45
CA GLY A 123 7.05 13.07 16.21
C GLY A 123 5.81 12.75 15.37
N LYS A 124 4.69 12.39 16.01
CA LYS A 124 3.41 12.21 15.30
C LYS A 124 2.94 13.52 14.67
N LYS A 125 2.88 14.61 15.45
CA LYS A 125 2.43 15.92 14.95
C LYS A 125 3.31 16.45 13.82
N TRP A 126 4.63 16.25 13.91
CA TRP A 126 5.58 16.63 12.88
C TRP A 126 5.36 15.83 11.57
N ARG A 127 5.15 14.51 11.67
CA ARG A 127 4.83 13.67 10.49
C ARG A 127 3.51 14.06 9.86
N ASP A 128 2.47 14.29 10.67
CA ASP A 128 1.15 14.72 10.21
C ASP A 128 1.26 16.06 9.46
N HIS A 129 1.99 17.03 10.03
CA HIS A 129 2.26 18.32 9.38
C HIS A 129 3.01 18.18 8.05
N LYS A 130 4.10 17.40 8.03
CA LYS A 130 4.86 17.13 6.81
C LYS A 130 4.00 16.46 5.73
N SER A 131 3.09 15.56 6.12
CA SER A 131 2.16 14.90 5.21
C SER A 131 1.17 15.88 4.58
N ILE A 132 0.57 16.75 5.39
CA ILE A 132 -0.34 17.82 4.94
C ILE A 132 0.38 18.74 3.95
N LEU A 133 1.58 19.21 4.28
CA LEU A 133 2.38 20.07 3.39
C LEU A 133 2.69 19.40 2.05
N LYS A 134 3.11 18.13 2.08
CA LYS A 134 3.37 17.38 0.84
C LYS A 134 2.10 17.24 0.00
N LYS A 135 0.94 17.00 0.62
CA LYS A 135 -0.33 16.87 -0.08
C LYS A 135 -0.78 18.19 -0.72
N GLU A 136 -0.74 19.28 0.04
CA GLU A 136 -1.30 20.57 -0.37
C GLU A 136 -0.41 21.36 -1.33
N TYR A 137 0.91 21.22 -1.24
CA TYR A 137 1.85 22.06 -1.98
C TYR A 137 2.74 21.24 -2.93
N PHE A 138 3.26 20.09 -2.49
CA PHE A 138 4.26 19.35 -3.29
C PHE A 138 3.65 18.41 -4.34
N LYS A 139 2.56 17.70 -4.00
CA LYS A 139 1.92 16.68 -4.87
C LYS A 139 1.00 17.27 -5.94
N LYS A 140 0.77 18.59 -5.94
CA LYS A 140 -0.03 19.26 -6.97
C LYS A 140 0.69 19.21 -8.34
N PRO A 141 -0.06 19.05 -9.46
CA PRO A 141 0.48 19.03 -10.81
C PRO A 141 0.81 20.46 -11.29
N ILE A 142 1.67 21.16 -10.55
CA ILE A 142 2.16 22.51 -10.85
C ILE A 142 3.67 22.46 -11.14
N SER A 143 4.19 23.48 -11.83
CA SER A 143 5.60 23.57 -12.19
C SER A 143 6.51 23.71 -10.96
N LEU A 144 7.81 23.41 -11.09
CA LEU A 144 8.76 23.57 -9.98
C LEU A 144 8.85 25.03 -9.52
N GLU A 145 8.90 25.96 -10.48
CA GLU A 145 8.97 27.39 -10.20
C GLU A 145 7.73 27.86 -9.42
N GLU A 146 6.55 27.43 -9.86
CA GLU A 146 5.29 27.71 -9.18
C GLU A 146 5.22 27.06 -7.78
N LYS A 147 5.85 25.90 -7.57
CA LYS A 147 5.98 25.30 -6.23
C LYS A 147 6.84 26.16 -5.31
N LEU A 148 7.94 26.72 -5.80
CA LEU A 148 8.84 27.55 -4.99
C LEU A 148 8.18 28.89 -4.60
N GLN A 149 7.34 29.45 -5.48
CA GLN A 149 6.58 30.67 -5.18
C GLN A 149 5.40 30.44 -4.23
N ASN A 150 4.79 29.24 -4.23
CA ASN A 150 3.69 28.88 -3.34
C ASN A 150 4.17 28.49 -1.93
N ILE A 151 4.63 29.47 -1.16
CA ILE A 151 5.14 29.27 0.21
C ILE A 151 3.97 29.00 1.17
N PRO A 152 3.99 27.90 1.94
CA PRO A 152 2.97 27.61 2.95
C PRO A 152 2.87 28.72 4.02
N PRO A 153 1.66 29.11 4.44
CA PRO A 153 1.48 30.13 5.48
C PRO A 153 2.18 29.79 6.79
N GLY A 154 3.07 30.69 7.25
CA GLY A 154 3.85 30.52 8.47
C GLY A 154 5.12 29.66 8.32
N MET A 155 5.58 29.45 7.08
CA MET A 155 6.89 28.88 6.77
C MET A 155 7.79 29.94 6.12
N LEU A 156 9.09 29.92 6.42
CA LEU A 156 10.04 30.85 5.81
C LEU A 156 10.41 30.40 4.39
N ARG A 157 10.63 31.35 3.49
CA ARG A 157 10.95 31.10 2.07
C ARG A 157 12.13 30.14 1.91
N TYR A 158 13.27 30.43 2.51
CA TYR A 158 14.47 29.59 2.38
C TYR A 158 14.23 28.15 2.88
N GLN A 159 13.42 27.97 3.92
CA GLN A 159 13.10 26.63 4.46
C GLN A 159 12.23 25.84 3.51
N TRP A 160 11.28 26.51 2.87
CA TRP A 160 10.42 25.91 1.87
C TRP A 160 11.25 25.51 0.64
N GLU A 161 12.10 26.40 0.16
CA GLU A 161 13.01 26.14 -0.95
C GLU A 161 13.93 24.93 -0.66
N ASP A 162 14.56 24.89 0.52
CA ASP A 162 15.38 23.75 0.95
C ASP A 162 14.58 22.44 0.97
N ALA A 163 13.35 22.46 1.49
CA ALA A 163 12.49 21.28 1.56
C ALA A 163 12.08 20.80 0.15
N VAL A 164 11.71 21.72 -0.74
CA VAL A 164 11.32 21.42 -2.12
C VAL A 164 12.51 20.88 -2.91
N ARG A 165 13.69 21.50 -2.82
CA ARG A 165 14.93 21.01 -3.45
C ARG A 165 15.26 19.60 -2.97
N PHE A 166 15.21 19.37 -1.66
CA PHE A 166 15.43 18.05 -1.08
C PHE A 166 14.44 17.00 -1.61
N TRP A 167 13.13 17.29 -1.62
CA TRP A 167 12.13 16.35 -2.12
C TRP A 167 12.25 16.07 -3.62
N ASN A 168 12.65 17.05 -4.44
CA ASN A 168 12.88 16.83 -5.87
C ASN A 168 14.14 16.02 -6.15
N SER A 169 15.25 16.26 -5.43
CA SER A 169 16.45 15.41 -5.53
C SER A 169 16.18 13.93 -5.22
N LYS A 170 15.15 13.67 -4.40
CA LYS A 170 14.67 12.31 -4.07
C LYS A 170 13.72 11.76 -5.12
N LYS A 171 13.01 12.59 -5.89
CA LYS A 171 12.22 12.17 -7.05
C LYS A 171 13.13 11.72 -8.20
N GLU A 172 14.26 12.39 -8.38
CA GLU A 172 15.29 12.08 -9.40
C GLU A 172 16.15 10.87 -9.04
N ARG A 173 16.31 10.58 -7.73
CA ARG A 173 16.66 9.23 -7.29
C ARG A 173 15.47 8.35 -7.67
N LYS A 174 15.59 7.71 -8.85
CA LYS A 174 14.60 6.84 -9.49
C LYS A 174 13.62 6.31 -8.46
N PRO A 175 12.29 6.45 -8.65
CA PRO A 175 11.36 5.71 -7.82
C PRO A 175 11.91 4.29 -7.76
N ARG A 176 12.19 3.75 -6.56
CA ARG A 176 12.32 2.31 -6.43
C ARG A 176 11.12 1.82 -7.19
N LEU A 177 11.38 1.15 -8.30
CA LEU A 177 10.36 0.80 -9.24
C LEU A 177 9.36 0.01 -8.42
N VAL A 178 8.25 0.66 -8.06
CA VAL A 178 6.98 -0.04 -7.91
C VAL A 178 6.50 -0.29 -9.33
N LYS A 179 7.40 -0.78 -10.21
CA LYS A 179 7.02 -1.82 -11.13
C LYS A 179 6.45 -2.88 -10.21
N LYS A 180 5.25 -3.36 -10.53
CA LYS A 180 4.77 -4.64 -10.04
C LYS A 180 5.97 -5.58 -10.13
N LEU A 181 6.58 -5.90 -8.99
CA LEU A 181 7.68 -6.85 -8.97
C LEU A 181 7.06 -8.11 -9.52
N ASP A 182 7.69 -8.69 -10.54
CA ASP A 182 7.28 -10.00 -11.01
C ASP A 182 7.35 -11.00 -9.84
N ALA A 183 6.56 -12.06 -9.92
CA ALA A 183 6.43 -13.02 -8.82
C ALA A 183 7.81 -13.62 -8.45
N PHE A 184 8.70 -13.73 -9.44
CA PHE A 184 10.08 -14.17 -9.31
C PHE A 184 10.95 -13.25 -8.45
N SER A 185 10.89 -11.94 -8.70
CA SER A 185 11.63 -10.91 -7.96
C SER A 185 11.12 -10.81 -6.53
N PHE A 186 9.81 -10.94 -6.33
CA PHE A 186 9.22 -11.00 -4.99
C PHE A 186 9.71 -12.21 -4.20
N LEU A 187 9.81 -13.37 -4.83
CA LEU A 187 10.30 -14.59 -4.19
C LEU A 187 11.77 -14.45 -3.79
N THR A 188 12.62 -13.94 -4.69
CA THR A 188 14.04 -13.67 -4.43
C THR A 188 14.25 -12.72 -3.24
N LEU A 189 13.40 -11.69 -3.10
CA LEU A 189 13.45 -10.76 -1.96
C LEU A 189 13.00 -11.38 -0.63
N ARG A 190 12.16 -12.42 -0.66
CA ARG A 190 11.64 -13.08 0.54
C ARG A 190 12.58 -14.17 1.04
N THR A 191 13.28 -14.85 0.14
CA THR A 191 14.24 -15.91 0.46
C THR A 191 15.65 -15.38 0.68
N GLY A 192 15.92 -14.13 0.27
CA GLY A 192 17.19 -13.43 0.43
C GLY A 192 17.24 -12.44 1.61
N LYS A 193 18.45 -12.23 2.11
CA LYS A 193 18.82 -11.10 2.99
C LYS A 193 18.82 -9.79 2.18
N LYS A 194 18.92 -8.66 2.88
CA LYS A 194 18.92 -7.31 2.25
C LYS A 194 20.07 -7.09 1.26
N ASP A 195 21.12 -7.89 1.33
CA ASP A 195 22.30 -7.89 0.45
C ASP A 195 22.16 -8.87 -0.75
N GLY A 196 21.07 -9.65 -0.82
CA GLY A 196 20.81 -10.63 -1.88
C GLY A 196 21.31 -12.05 -1.60
N THR A 197 21.92 -12.33 -0.44
CA THR A 197 22.32 -13.72 -0.09
C THR A 197 21.17 -14.52 0.52
N PRO A 198 21.07 -15.83 0.26
CA PRO A 198 20.01 -16.67 0.80
C PRO A 198 20.07 -16.76 2.34
N MET A 199 18.90 -16.86 2.98
CA MET A 199 18.81 -16.93 4.44
C MET A 199 19.18 -18.31 5.00
N THR A 200 19.01 -19.37 4.21
CA THR A 200 19.27 -20.78 4.55
C THR A 200 19.83 -21.52 3.34
N SER A 201 20.43 -22.70 3.54
CA SER A 201 20.90 -23.56 2.44
C SER A 201 19.75 -24.01 1.52
N GLU A 202 18.58 -24.34 2.08
CA GLU A 202 17.38 -24.69 1.32
C GLU A 202 16.90 -23.52 0.43
N ALA A 203 16.93 -22.30 0.97
CA ALA A 203 16.60 -21.10 0.20
C ALA A 203 17.60 -20.85 -0.93
N ALA A 204 18.87 -21.21 -0.75
CA ALA A 204 19.88 -21.12 -1.80
C ALA A 204 19.56 -22.07 -2.96
N GLU A 205 19.25 -23.33 -2.65
CA GLU A 205 18.91 -24.36 -3.65
C GLU A 205 17.63 -23.99 -4.43
N ILE A 206 16.60 -23.49 -3.74
CA ILE A 206 15.36 -23.02 -4.38
C ILE A 206 15.64 -21.85 -5.32
N MET A 207 16.46 -20.88 -4.89
CA MET A 207 16.83 -19.73 -5.72
C MET A 207 17.63 -20.12 -6.96
N GLU A 208 18.50 -21.12 -6.85
CA GLU A 208 19.27 -21.67 -7.97
C GLU A 208 18.36 -22.36 -8.98
N LYS A 209 17.50 -23.29 -8.53
CA LYS A 209 16.52 -23.97 -9.39
C LYS A 209 15.59 -23.01 -10.13
N LEU A 210 15.18 -21.93 -9.47
CA LEU A 210 14.37 -20.88 -10.09
C LEU A 210 15.11 -20.15 -11.20
N LYS A 211 16.39 -19.81 -10.98
CA LYS A 211 17.21 -19.14 -12.01
C LYS A 211 17.46 -20.03 -13.21
N ASP A 212 17.79 -21.30 -12.97
CA ASP A 212 18.04 -22.26 -14.06
C ASP A 212 16.79 -22.48 -14.91
N LYS A 213 15.63 -22.67 -14.26
CA LYS A 213 14.34 -22.81 -14.95
C LYS A 213 13.96 -21.56 -15.73
N LYS A 214 14.26 -20.37 -15.21
CA LYS A 214 14.02 -19.13 -15.93
C LYS A 214 14.83 -19.05 -17.21
N VAL A 215 16.12 -19.39 -17.17
CA VAL A 215 16.98 -19.41 -18.36
C VAL A 215 16.49 -20.45 -19.39
N GLU A 216 16.06 -21.64 -18.93
CA GLU A 216 15.48 -22.69 -19.79
C GLU A 216 14.22 -22.20 -20.51
N TYR A 217 13.29 -21.57 -19.79
CA TYR A 217 12.04 -21.06 -20.35
C TYR A 217 12.24 -19.82 -21.24
N GLU A 218 13.18 -18.94 -20.93
CA GLU A 218 13.54 -17.81 -21.80
C GLU A 218 14.14 -18.29 -23.14
N ALA A 219 14.95 -19.36 -23.12
CA ALA A 219 15.50 -19.95 -24.34
C ALA A 219 14.40 -20.58 -25.23
N THR A 220 13.37 -21.19 -24.63
CA THR A 220 12.27 -21.81 -25.38
C THR A 220 11.22 -20.80 -25.86
N ALA A 221 10.94 -19.75 -25.08
CA ALA A 221 10.01 -18.67 -25.44
C ALA A 221 10.47 -17.86 -26.66
N SER A 222 11.78 -17.86 -26.98
CA SER A 222 12.30 -17.26 -28.22
C SER A 222 11.78 -17.92 -29.51
N THR A 223 11.06 -19.04 -29.42
CA THR A 223 10.56 -19.81 -30.58
C THR A 223 9.04 -19.66 -30.80
N ASP A 224 8.25 -19.24 -29.81
CA ASP A 224 6.79 -19.19 -29.89
C ASP A 224 6.22 -17.87 -29.35
N SER A 225 5.91 -16.94 -30.26
CA SER A 225 5.65 -15.51 -29.98
C SER A 225 4.34 -15.19 -29.24
N SER A 226 3.61 -16.17 -28.71
CA SER A 226 2.26 -16.00 -28.16
C SER A 226 2.13 -16.17 -26.64
N VAL A 227 3.23 -16.42 -25.91
CA VAL A 227 3.18 -16.76 -24.49
C VAL A 227 3.32 -15.52 -23.59
N ASN A 228 2.41 -15.37 -22.64
CA ASN A 228 2.40 -14.29 -21.64
C ASN A 228 3.51 -14.52 -20.58
N PHE A 229 4.33 -13.50 -20.31
CA PHE A 229 5.43 -13.56 -19.34
C PHE A 229 4.95 -13.91 -17.92
N GLU A 230 3.81 -13.38 -17.47
CA GLU A 230 3.25 -13.74 -16.16
C GLU A 230 2.88 -15.23 -16.07
N ASP A 231 2.44 -15.86 -17.17
CA ASP A 231 2.10 -17.28 -17.18
C ASP A 231 3.35 -18.18 -17.11
N ILE A 232 4.45 -17.71 -17.70
CA ILE A 232 5.77 -18.37 -17.61
C ILE A 232 6.27 -18.33 -16.16
N ASP A 233 6.23 -17.17 -15.51
CA ASP A 233 6.66 -17.03 -14.12
C ASP A 233 5.82 -17.91 -13.17
N ASN A 234 4.49 -17.92 -13.31
CA ASN A 234 3.61 -18.77 -12.50
C ASN A 234 3.89 -20.26 -12.72
N ARG A 235 4.23 -20.66 -13.95
CA ARG A 235 4.59 -22.03 -14.29
C ARG A 235 5.92 -22.45 -13.67
N ILE A 236 6.96 -21.63 -13.80
CA ILE A 236 8.27 -21.86 -13.18
C ILE A 236 8.13 -21.99 -11.66
N ILE A 237 7.35 -21.09 -11.04
CA ILE A 237 7.11 -21.09 -9.60
C ILE A 237 6.42 -22.39 -9.15
N ASN A 238 5.43 -22.87 -9.91
CA ASN A 238 4.74 -24.12 -9.60
C ASN A 238 5.65 -25.35 -9.77
N GLU A 239 6.54 -25.35 -10.75
CA GLU A 239 7.52 -26.43 -10.93
C GLU A 239 8.50 -26.51 -9.76
N VAL A 240 8.96 -25.36 -9.23
CA VAL A 240 9.95 -25.34 -8.14
C VAL A 240 9.32 -25.46 -6.75
N LEU A 241 8.17 -24.82 -6.51
CA LEU A 241 7.54 -24.75 -5.18
C LEU A 241 6.29 -25.63 -5.01
N GLY A 242 5.92 -26.37 -6.06
CA GLY A 242 4.69 -27.14 -6.13
C GLY A 242 3.44 -26.29 -6.42
N PRO A 243 2.31 -26.95 -6.72
CA PRO A 243 1.08 -26.27 -7.12
C PRO A 243 0.50 -25.39 -6.00
N GLU A 244 -0.36 -24.47 -6.41
CA GLU A 244 -1.00 -23.51 -5.52
C GLU A 244 -2.07 -24.17 -4.65
N ARG A 245 -2.20 -23.73 -3.40
CA ARG A 245 -3.15 -24.34 -2.46
C ARG A 245 -4.57 -23.82 -2.72
N TYR A 246 -5.57 -24.64 -2.37
CA TYR A 246 -6.96 -24.24 -2.50
C TYR A 246 -7.25 -22.98 -1.66
N GLY A 247 -7.90 -21.98 -2.27
CA GLY A 247 -8.34 -20.76 -1.60
C GLY A 247 -7.28 -19.66 -1.45
N GLN A 248 -6.03 -19.87 -1.88
CA GLN A 248 -4.98 -18.86 -1.79
C GLN A 248 -4.00 -18.94 -2.95
N VAL A 249 -3.75 -17.82 -3.62
CA VAL A 249 -2.64 -17.67 -4.57
C VAL A 249 -1.43 -17.08 -3.83
N ARG A 250 -0.25 -17.69 -3.97
CA ARG A 250 0.97 -17.13 -3.39
C ARG A 250 1.24 -15.76 -4.00
N PHE A 251 1.89 -14.90 -3.24
CA PHE A 251 2.34 -13.57 -3.68
C PHE A 251 1.24 -12.53 -3.98
N GLN A 252 -0.05 -12.88 -3.95
CA GLN A 252 -1.18 -11.96 -4.18
C GLN A 252 -1.81 -11.38 -2.91
N GLY A 253 -1.35 -11.80 -1.73
CA GLY A 253 -1.88 -11.34 -0.44
C GLY A 253 -3.02 -12.19 0.11
N SER A 254 -3.70 -11.70 1.16
CA SER A 254 -4.81 -12.40 1.79
C SER A 254 -6.11 -12.17 0.99
N GLY A 255 -6.84 -13.25 0.70
CA GLY A 255 -8.19 -13.18 0.11
C GLY A 255 -8.28 -13.35 -1.41
N VAL A 256 -7.16 -13.40 -2.14
CA VAL A 256 -7.16 -13.68 -3.58
C VAL A 256 -7.20 -15.18 -3.81
N ASN A 257 -8.28 -15.67 -4.41
CA ASN A 257 -8.42 -17.09 -4.74
C ASN A 257 -7.92 -17.39 -6.18
N PRO A 258 -7.51 -18.64 -6.46
CA PRO A 258 -6.97 -19.01 -7.77
C PRO A 258 -7.92 -18.78 -8.95
N THR A 259 -9.24 -18.95 -8.75
CA THR A 259 -10.23 -18.71 -9.81
C THR A 259 -10.36 -17.24 -10.16
N GLN A 260 -10.22 -16.34 -9.19
CA GLN A 260 -10.22 -14.89 -9.42
C GLN A 260 -8.93 -14.42 -10.11
N TYR A 261 -7.79 -15.06 -9.80
CA TYR A 261 -6.49 -14.64 -10.32
C TYR A 261 -6.18 -15.23 -11.70
N PHE A 262 -6.33 -16.55 -11.86
CA PHE A 262 -6.02 -17.26 -13.10
C PHE A 262 -7.24 -17.44 -14.02
N GLY A 263 -8.46 -17.08 -13.57
CA GLY A 263 -9.67 -17.25 -14.36
C GLY A 263 -9.91 -18.71 -14.76
N SER A 264 -10.24 -18.94 -16.03
CA SER A 264 -10.55 -20.26 -16.58
C SER A 264 -9.36 -21.23 -16.58
N THR A 265 -8.13 -20.74 -16.51
CA THR A 265 -6.92 -21.58 -16.48
C THR A 265 -6.47 -21.94 -15.06
N SER A 266 -7.23 -21.57 -14.01
CA SER A 266 -6.86 -21.85 -12.62
C SER A 266 -6.57 -23.33 -12.33
N HIS A 267 -7.23 -24.24 -13.05
CA HIS A 267 -7.02 -25.69 -12.94
C HIS A 267 -5.59 -26.14 -13.31
N GLN A 268 -4.85 -25.37 -14.10
CA GLN A 268 -3.46 -25.69 -14.47
C GLN A 268 -2.48 -25.46 -13.32
N TYR A 269 -2.88 -24.66 -12.32
CA TYR A 269 -2.02 -24.23 -11.22
C TYR A 269 -2.41 -24.87 -9.89
N MET A 270 -3.48 -25.67 -9.83
CA MET A 270 -3.97 -26.36 -8.62
C MET A 270 -3.51 -27.82 -8.57
N PRO A 271 -3.34 -28.42 -7.36
CA PRO A 271 -3.12 -29.85 -7.23
C PRO A 271 -4.34 -30.62 -7.72
N SER A 272 -4.13 -31.53 -8.67
CA SER A 272 -5.18 -32.40 -9.21
C SER A 272 -5.77 -33.25 -8.10
N GLY A 273 -7.06 -33.03 -7.79
CA GLY A 273 -7.86 -34.04 -7.10
C GLY A 273 -7.90 -35.28 -7.99
N SER A 274 -7.18 -36.34 -7.60
CA SER A 274 -6.84 -37.50 -8.45
C SER A 274 -8.05 -38.27 -9.00
N GLN A 275 -9.26 -38.05 -8.49
CA GLN A 275 -10.43 -38.86 -8.79
C GLN A 275 -11.41 -38.17 -9.76
N SER A 276 -11.68 -36.88 -9.57
CA SER A 276 -12.69 -36.15 -10.36
C SER A 276 -12.25 -35.85 -11.80
N GLN A 277 -10.94 -35.70 -12.04
CA GLN A 277 -10.44 -35.31 -13.35
C GLN A 277 -10.33 -36.49 -14.32
N ALA A 278 -10.05 -37.70 -13.81
CA ALA A 278 -10.11 -38.94 -14.60
C ALA A 278 -11.55 -39.23 -15.04
N GLU A 279 -12.53 -38.99 -14.18
CA GLU A 279 -13.96 -39.10 -14.52
C GLU A 279 -14.39 -38.02 -15.52
N VAL A 280 -13.97 -36.77 -15.33
CA VAL A 280 -14.24 -35.69 -16.30
C VAL A 280 -13.60 -35.99 -17.66
N GLN A 281 -12.39 -36.55 -17.68
CA GLN A 281 -11.73 -36.93 -18.94
C GLN A 281 -12.44 -38.12 -19.61
N ARG A 282 -12.82 -39.15 -18.83
CA ARG A 282 -13.65 -40.25 -19.33
C ARG A 282 -14.98 -39.76 -19.91
N LEU A 283 -15.64 -38.80 -19.24
CA LEU A 283 -16.88 -38.20 -19.72
C LEU A 283 -16.66 -37.39 -21.01
N LYS A 284 -15.56 -36.63 -21.12
CA LYS A 284 -15.19 -35.92 -22.36
C LYS A 284 -14.97 -36.90 -23.52
N ASP A 285 -14.26 -37.99 -23.28
CA ASP A 285 -13.98 -39.01 -24.30
C ASP A 285 -15.26 -39.76 -24.68
N GLN A 286 -16.16 -40.01 -23.72
CA GLN A 286 -17.47 -40.59 -23.97
C GLN A 286 -18.36 -39.67 -24.82
N ILE A 287 -18.41 -38.36 -24.53
CA ILE A 287 -19.14 -37.38 -25.34
C ILE A 287 -18.57 -37.33 -26.77
N ARG A 288 -17.23 -37.35 -26.91
CA ARG A 288 -16.55 -37.37 -28.21
C ARG A 288 -16.94 -38.61 -29.01
N CYS A 289 -16.94 -39.79 -28.39
CA CYS A 289 -17.40 -41.04 -29.01
C CYS A 289 -18.88 -40.97 -29.41
N ASN A 290 -19.76 -40.48 -28.54
CA ASN A 290 -21.20 -40.38 -28.83
C ASN A 290 -21.48 -39.45 -30.02
N ILE A 291 -20.76 -38.32 -30.12
CA ILE A 291 -20.86 -37.43 -31.28
C ILE A 291 -20.40 -38.14 -32.56
N HIS A 292 -19.33 -38.93 -32.49
CA HIS A 292 -18.84 -39.69 -33.63
C HIS A 292 -19.85 -40.75 -34.08
N ILE A 293 -20.41 -41.51 -33.14
CA ILE A 293 -21.46 -42.51 -33.39
C ILE A 293 -22.71 -41.86 -34.00
N ALA A 294 -23.15 -40.72 -33.48
CA ALA A 294 -24.30 -39.98 -34.03
C ALA A 294 -24.04 -39.48 -35.47
N LYS A 295 -22.81 -39.07 -35.79
CA LYS A 295 -22.42 -38.71 -37.16
C LYS A 295 -22.44 -39.91 -38.10
N LEU A 296 -21.91 -41.07 -37.66
CA LEU A 296 -21.95 -42.31 -38.42
C LEU A 296 -23.39 -42.81 -38.64
N GLY A 297 -24.26 -42.71 -37.63
CA GLY A 297 -25.67 -43.07 -37.74
C GLY A 297 -26.42 -42.20 -38.76
N LYS A 298 -26.14 -40.89 -38.80
CA LYS A 298 -26.68 -39.98 -39.82
C LYS A 298 -26.17 -40.31 -41.22
N LEU A 299 -24.88 -40.66 -41.37
CA LEU A 299 -24.31 -41.13 -42.64
C LEU A 299 -24.94 -42.46 -43.10
N ALA A 300 -25.12 -43.42 -42.20
CA ALA A 300 -25.77 -44.69 -42.53
C ALA A 300 -27.24 -44.51 -42.94
N ALA A 301 -27.97 -43.59 -42.30
CA ALA A 301 -29.34 -43.22 -42.70
C ALA A 301 -29.38 -42.52 -44.07
N PHE A 302 -28.35 -41.73 -44.39
CA PHE A 302 -28.18 -41.11 -45.70
C PHE A 302 -27.97 -42.16 -46.80
N PHE A 303 -27.10 -43.16 -46.57
CA PHE A 303 -26.88 -44.25 -47.52
C PHE A 303 -28.09 -45.20 -47.67
N LYS A 304 -28.91 -45.39 -46.63
CA LYS A 304 -30.17 -46.17 -46.73
C LYS A 304 -31.29 -45.45 -47.50
N LYS A 305 -31.27 -44.12 -47.57
CA LYS A 305 -32.25 -43.31 -48.33
C LYS A 305 -31.78 -42.95 -49.74
N ALA A 306 -30.52 -43.21 -50.07
CA ALA A 306 -29.99 -43.01 -51.41
C ALA A 306 -30.44 -44.18 -52.31
N PRO A 307 -31.15 -43.95 -53.43
CA PRO A 307 -31.44 -45.02 -54.39
C PRO A 307 -30.13 -45.54 -54.97
N LEU A 308 -29.97 -46.87 -55.02
CA LEU A 308 -28.88 -47.59 -55.68
C LEU A 308 -28.81 -47.18 -57.17
N LYS A 309 -28.04 -46.13 -57.48
CA LYS A 309 -27.48 -45.94 -58.82
C LYS A 309 -26.07 -46.52 -58.79
N VAL A 310 -25.95 -47.69 -59.42
CA VAL A 310 -24.71 -48.34 -59.81
C VAL A 310 -23.83 -47.30 -60.51
N LEU A 311 -22.76 -46.85 -59.85
CA LEU A 311 -21.67 -46.14 -60.51
C LEU A 311 -20.64 -47.20 -60.90
N VAL A 312 -20.73 -47.61 -62.16
CA VAL A 312 -19.72 -48.41 -62.87
C VAL A 312 -18.41 -47.64 -62.80
N PHE A 313 -17.41 -48.18 -62.10
CA PHE A 313 -16.02 -47.71 -62.19
C PHE A 313 -15.45 -48.17 -63.54
N SER A 314 -15.44 -47.27 -64.53
CA SER A 314 -14.59 -47.40 -65.71
C SER A 314 -13.15 -47.08 -65.29
N GLY A 315 -12.26 -48.04 -65.50
CA GLY A 315 -10.87 -47.99 -65.05
C GLY A 315 -10.03 -46.90 -65.70
N ALA A 316 -9.03 -46.42 -64.95
CA ALA A 316 -7.79 -45.93 -65.49
C ALA A 316 -6.68 -46.19 -64.46
N THR A 317 -5.69 -46.93 -64.92
CA THR A 317 -4.52 -47.46 -64.23
C THR A 317 -3.61 -46.34 -63.70
N TYR A 318 -3.16 -46.50 -62.45
CA TYR A 318 -2.11 -45.72 -61.81
C TYR A 318 -0.76 -46.19 -62.38
N SER A 319 -0.08 -45.35 -63.18
CA SER A 319 1.30 -45.61 -63.59
C SER A 319 2.26 -45.02 -62.56
N GLU A 320 2.99 -45.89 -61.86
CA GLU A 320 4.22 -45.56 -61.14
C GLU A 320 5.23 -44.94 -62.12
N ARG A 321 5.78 -43.78 -61.75
CA ARG A 321 7.05 -43.32 -62.32
C ARG A 321 7.94 -42.90 -61.16
N ARG A 322 9.11 -43.55 -61.15
CA ARG A 322 10.26 -43.40 -60.26
C ARG A 322 10.68 -41.94 -60.06
#